data_AF-A0A8J7JL92-F1
#
_entry.id   AF-A0A8J7JL92-F1
#
_cell.length_a   1.000
_cell.length_b   1.000
_cell.length_c   1.000
_cell.angle_alpha   90.00
_cell.angle_beta   90.00
_cell.angle_gamma   90.00
#
_symmetry.space_group_name_H-M   'P 1'
#
loop_
_entity.id
_entity.type
_entity.pdbx_description
1 polymer ?
#
loop_
_entity_poly.entity_id
_entity_poly.type
_entity_poly.pdbx_seq_one_letter_code
_entity_poly.pdbx_strand_id
1 'polypeptide(L)'
;MLKLADLQLGQKFTLLLLLVFLGGIVASSVALSAVLNQNAQVQLTTKALMLMETMNSVRDYTSNQVNPELADRLNTEFLPETVPAYSAREVFETFRGNPIYADFFYKEATLNPTNLRDKADDFEAQLVAQFKQQTTTGETSGFRQSPAGDLYYIARPIKVSQASCLECHSTPAAAPASMIERYGSENGFGWQQDEIVGAQMISVPAAKVLQSARQALLLILGIFVIAFSIAIVMVNLWLKRYVVRPLNRMAMAAEAASMGDAGAEFSQTSNDEVGKLAGAFNRMQMSLQMAMQRLDRYRDGRRNSGDLSR
;
A
#
# COMPACT_ATOMS: atom_id res chain seq x y z
N MET A 1 -0.69 34.22 15.34
CA MET A 1 0.51 33.43 14.97
C MET A 1 1.53 33.60 16.09
N LEU A 2 1.79 32.57 16.90
CA LEU A 2 2.92 32.60 17.84
C LEU A 2 4.20 32.69 17.03
N LYS A 3 5.05 33.70 17.28
CA LYS A 3 6.37 33.76 16.65
C LYS A 3 7.25 32.69 17.29
N LEU A 4 8.00 31.94 16.47
CA LEU A 4 8.99 30.97 16.95
C LEU A 4 9.94 31.57 17.99
N ALA A 5 10.21 32.88 17.92
CA ALA A 5 11.05 33.61 18.86
C ALA A 5 10.58 33.50 20.32
N ASP A 6 9.26 33.47 20.57
CA ASP A 6 8.65 33.56 21.89
C ASP A 6 8.60 32.21 22.64
N LEU A 7 8.98 31.12 21.97
CA LEU A 7 8.95 29.77 22.53
C LEU A 7 10.20 29.48 23.37
N GLN A 8 9.99 28.80 24.51
CA GLN A 8 11.09 28.24 25.31
C GLN A 8 11.87 27.21 24.49
N LEU A 9 13.16 27.02 24.79
CA LEU A 9 14.03 26.09 24.08
C LEU A 9 13.43 24.67 23.97
N GLY A 10 12.81 24.18 25.05
CA GLY A 10 12.12 22.89 25.05
C GLY A 10 10.95 22.83 24.06
N GLN A 11 10.13 23.89 23.98
CA GLN A 11 8.99 23.93 23.06
C GLN A 11 9.44 23.98 21.59
N LYS A 12 10.52 24.72 21.28
CA LYS A 12 11.12 24.74 19.94
C LYS A 12 11.57 23.33 19.52
N PHE A 13 12.21 22.61 20.43
CA PHE A 13 12.67 21.24 20.17
C PHE A 13 11.51 20.25 20.02
N THR A 14 10.50 20.33 20.90
CA THR A 14 9.29 19.50 20.77
C THR A 14 8.59 19.74 19.44
N LEU A 15 8.47 21.00 19.00
CA LEU A 15 7.88 21.35 17.71
C LEU A 15 8.68 20.76 16.54
N LEU A 16 10.01 20.88 16.57
CA LEU A 16 10.89 20.28 15.57
C LEU A 16 10.73 18.76 15.50
N LEU A 17 10.75 18.08 16.66
CA LEU A 17 10.53 16.63 16.74
C LEU A 17 9.18 16.24 16.16
N LEU A 18 8.10 16.96 16.52
CA LEU A 18 6.77 16.70 15.98
C LEU A 18 6.73 16.83 14.46
N LEU A 19 7.37 17.87 13.90
CA LEU A 19 7.44 18.05 12.45
C LEU A 19 8.21 16.92 11.77
N VAL A 20 9.36 16.54 12.31
CA VAL A 20 10.18 15.43 11.77
C VAL A 20 9.40 14.11 11.82
N PHE A 21 8.76 13.82 12.94
CA PHE A 21 7.99 12.58 13.08
C PHE A 21 6.71 12.58 12.24
N LEU A 22 6.01 13.70 12.14
CA LEU A 22 4.85 13.81 11.25
C LEU A 22 5.26 13.58 9.79
N GLY A 23 6.35 14.20 9.34
CA GLY A 23 6.90 13.98 8.00
C GLY A 23 7.30 12.52 7.78
N GLY A 24 7.97 11.91 8.75
CA GLY A 24 8.34 10.50 8.73
C GLY A 24 7.13 9.57 8.64
N ILE A 25 6.10 9.80 9.47
CA ILE A 25 4.86 9.02 9.46
C ILE A 25 4.16 9.13 8.10
N VAL A 26 4.04 10.33 7.53
CA VAL A 26 3.42 10.51 6.21
C VAL A 26 4.22 9.78 5.13
N ALA A 27 5.53 9.97 5.07
CA ALA A 27 6.39 9.30 4.10
C ALA A 27 6.33 7.76 4.22
N SER A 28 6.43 7.24 5.44
CA SER A 28 6.32 5.80 5.70
C SER A 28 4.92 5.26 5.39
N SER A 29 3.86 6.01 5.66
CA SER A 29 2.48 5.60 5.35
C SER A 29 2.26 5.49 3.85
N VAL A 30 2.78 6.45 3.07
CA VAL A 30 2.71 6.42 1.60
C VAL A 30 3.49 5.23 1.06
N ALA A 31 4.73 5.03 1.52
CA ALA A 31 5.56 3.91 1.10
C ALA A 31 4.92 2.56 1.44
N LEU A 32 4.41 2.40 2.67
CA LEU A 32 3.76 1.18 3.13
C LEU A 32 2.45 0.91 2.37
N SER A 33 1.64 1.95 2.12
CA SER A 33 0.43 1.84 1.30
C SER A 33 0.75 1.35 -0.11
N ALA A 34 1.80 1.88 -0.75
CA ALA A 34 2.26 1.42 -2.06
C ALA A 34 2.65 -0.07 -2.04
N VAL A 35 3.45 -0.49 -1.05
CA VAL A 35 3.87 -1.90 -0.90
C VAL A 35 2.67 -2.82 -0.67
N LEU A 36 1.75 -2.44 0.21
CA LEU A 36 0.58 -3.26 0.53
C LEU A 36 -0.39 -3.36 -0.66
N ASN A 37 -0.59 -2.28 -1.42
CA ASN A 37 -1.40 -2.32 -2.64
C ASN A 37 -0.75 -3.18 -3.73
N GLN A 38 0.57 -3.08 -3.91
CA GLN A 38 1.30 -3.92 -4.86
C GLN A 38 1.21 -5.39 -4.48
N ASN A 39 1.42 -5.71 -3.19
CA ASN A 39 1.25 -7.08 -2.69
C ASN A 39 -0.17 -7.60 -2.85
N ALA A 40 -1.19 -6.76 -2.61
CA ALA A 40 -2.58 -7.12 -2.82
C ALA A 40 -2.87 -7.47 -4.29
N GLN A 41 -2.38 -6.66 -5.24
CA GLN A 41 -2.51 -6.94 -6.67
C GLN A 41 -1.80 -8.24 -7.04
N VAL A 42 -0.54 -8.45 -6.63
CA VAL A 42 0.20 -9.69 -6.91
C VAL A 42 -0.57 -10.92 -6.41
N GLN A 43 -1.10 -10.88 -5.19
CA GLN A 43 -1.89 -12.00 -4.65
C GLN A 43 -3.16 -12.26 -5.46
N LEU A 44 -3.86 -11.22 -5.92
CA LEU A 44 -5.06 -11.36 -6.74
C LEU A 44 -4.70 -11.93 -8.12
N THR A 45 -3.65 -11.40 -8.76
CA THR A 45 -3.13 -11.88 -10.03
C THR A 45 -2.73 -13.34 -9.96
N THR A 46 -1.92 -13.75 -8.98
CA THR A 46 -1.49 -15.15 -8.84
C THR A 46 -2.67 -16.11 -8.67
N LYS A 47 -3.66 -15.75 -7.85
CA LYS A 47 -4.86 -16.59 -7.67
C LYS A 47 -5.69 -16.69 -8.95
N ALA A 48 -5.90 -15.57 -9.62
CA ALA A 48 -6.64 -15.50 -10.87
C ALA A 48 -5.95 -16.33 -11.96
N LEU A 49 -4.63 -16.16 -12.16
CA LEU A 49 -3.86 -16.92 -13.12
C LEU A 49 -3.84 -18.41 -12.79
N MET A 50 -3.64 -18.79 -11.53
CA MET A 50 -3.67 -20.21 -11.13
C MET A 50 -5.00 -20.88 -11.51
N LEU A 51 -6.13 -20.20 -11.26
CA LEU A 51 -7.45 -20.69 -11.64
C LEU A 51 -7.64 -20.72 -13.15
N MET A 52 -7.21 -19.68 -13.86
CA MET A 52 -7.28 -19.63 -15.33
C MET A 52 -6.46 -20.75 -15.96
N GLU A 53 -5.22 -20.98 -15.53
CA GLU A 53 -4.38 -22.06 -16.05
C GLU A 53 -4.88 -23.45 -15.67
N THR A 54 -5.56 -23.57 -14.52
CA THR A 54 -6.26 -24.81 -14.16
C THR A 54 -7.40 -25.07 -15.15
N MET A 55 -8.19 -24.05 -15.51
CA MET A 55 -9.25 -24.20 -16.52
C MET A 55 -8.68 -24.45 -17.92
N ASN A 56 -7.55 -23.85 -18.27
CA ASN A 56 -6.84 -24.19 -19.51
C ASN A 56 -6.37 -25.65 -19.51
N SER A 57 -5.89 -26.16 -18.39
CA SER A 57 -5.52 -27.56 -18.26
C SER A 57 -6.72 -28.50 -18.44
N VAL A 58 -7.91 -28.11 -17.95
CA VAL A 58 -9.17 -28.84 -18.21
C VAL A 58 -9.54 -28.81 -19.70
N ARG A 59 -9.39 -27.64 -20.35
CA ARG A 59 -9.61 -27.51 -21.80
C ARG A 59 -8.68 -28.44 -22.58
N ASP A 60 -7.39 -28.40 -22.25
CA ASP A 60 -6.35 -29.19 -22.92
C ASP A 60 -6.57 -30.69 -22.70
N TYR A 61 -6.93 -31.10 -21.48
CA TYR A 61 -7.29 -32.49 -21.20
C TYR A 61 -8.51 -32.94 -22.01
N THR A 62 -9.54 -32.10 -22.10
CA THR A 62 -10.74 -32.40 -22.91
C THR A 62 -10.37 -32.61 -24.37
N SER A 63 -9.63 -31.66 -24.96
CA SER A 63 -9.21 -31.75 -26.37
C SER A 63 -8.30 -32.94 -26.66
N ASN A 64 -7.31 -33.19 -25.80
CA ASN A 64 -6.21 -34.10 -26.11
C ASN A 64 -6.44 -35.53 -25.63
N GLN A 65 -7.29 -35.74 -24.62
CA GLN A 65 -7.51 -37.05 -24.00
C GLN A 65 -8.97 -37.51 -24.08
N VAL A 66 -9.95 -36.60 -23.95
CA VAL A 66 -11.37 -36.99 -23.97
C VAL A 66 -11.90 -37.09 -25.39
N ASN A 67 -11.63 -36.09 -26.24
CA ASN A 67 -12.18 -36.04 -27.60
C ASN A 67 -11.75 -37.24 -28.48
N PRO A 68 -10.48 -37.69 -28.47
CA PRO A 68 -10.08 -38.84 -29.29
C PRO A 68 -10.84 -40.13 -28.95
N GLU A 69 -11.11 -40.38 -27.67
CA GLU A 69 -11.83 -41.57 -27.19
C GLU A 69 -13.32 -41.55 -27.53
N LEU A 70 -13.87 -40.37 -27.84
CA LEU A 70 -15.29 -40.19 -28.19
C LEU A 70 -15.51 -39.90 -29.68
N ALA A 71 -14.45 -39.89 -30.50
CA ALA A 71 -14.50 -39.50 -31.91
C ALA A 71 -15.60 -40.23 -32.71
N ASP A 72 -15.73 -41.55 -32.53
CA ASP A 72 -16.75 -42.34 -33.22
C ASP A 72 -18.18 -41.92 -32.85
N ARG A 73 -18.43 -41.60 -31.57
CA ARG A 73 -19.74 -41.11 -31.12
C ARG A 73 -20.02 -39.71 -31.65
N LEU A 74 -19.00 -38.84 -31.66
CA LEU A 74 -19.10 -37.46 -32.13
C LEU A 74 -19.49 -37.33 -33.60
N ASN A 75 -19.24 -38.37 -34.41
CA ASN A 75 -19.73 -38.44 -35.79
C ASN A 75 -21.26 -38.50 -35.92
N THR A 76 -21.97 -38.83 -34.83
CA THR A 76 -23.42 -39.05 -34.82
C THR A 76 -24.15 -38.18 -33.81
N GLU A 77 -23.52 -37.86 -32.68
CA GLU A 77 -24.12 -37.17 -31.56
C GLU A 77 -23.20 -36.04 -31.06
N PHE A 78 -23.75 -34.84 -30.93
CA PHE A 78 -23.06 -33.72 -30.31
C PHE A 78 -23.11 -33.85 -28.78
N LEU A 79 -21.92 -33.93 -28.17
CA LEU A 79 -21.73 -34.02 -26.73
C LEU A 79 -21.08 -32.72 -26.22
N PRO A 80 -21.76 -31.88 -25.43
CA PRO A 80 -21.16 -30.67 -24.88
C PRO A 80 -19.90 -30.95 -24.06
N GLU A 81 -19.83 -32.09 -23.41
CA GLU A 81 -18.70 -32.53 -22.57
C GLU A 81 -17.39 -32.68 -23.36
N THR A 82 -17.45 -32.73 -24.69
CA THR A 82 -16.27 -32.74 -25.58
C THR A 82 -15.88 -31.34 -26.06
N VAL A 83 -16.64 -30.31 -25.70
CA VAL A 83 -16.29 -28.91 -25.97
C VAL A 83 -15.41 -28.41 -24.82
N PRO A 84 -14.13 -28.05 -25.07
CA PRO A 84 -13.20 -27.66 -23.99
C PRO A 84 -13.72 -26.53 -23.10
N ALA A 85 -14.36 -25.53 -23.70
CA ALA A 85 -14.97 -24.41 -22.98
C ALA A 85 -16.10 -24.85 -22.04
N TYR A 86 -16.94 -25.78 -22.50
CA TYR A 86 -18.03 -26.32 -21.71
C TYR A 86 -17.48 -27.07 -20.49
N SER A 87 -16.53 -27.98 -20.69
CA SER A 87 -15.94 -28.77 -19.61
C SER A 87 -15.22 -27.91 -18.58
N ALA A 88 -14.44 -26.91 -19.02
CA ALA A 88 -13.82 -25.95 -18.11
C ALA A 88 -14.86 -25.16 -17.30
N ARG A 89 -15.93 -24.70 -17.95
CA ARG A 89 -17.03 -24.00 -17.27
C ARG A 89 -17.71 -24.89 -16.24
N GLU A 90 -18.11 -26.11 -16.57
CA GLU A 90 -18.80 -27.03 -15.64
C GLU A 90 -17.92 -27.41 -14.43
N VAL A 91 -16.63 -27.66 -14.67
CA VAL A 91 -15.67 -27.89 -13.58
C VAL A 91 -15.56 -26.66 -12.70
N PHE A 92 -15.53 -25.46 -13.28
CA PHE A 92 -15.51 -24.22 -12.51
C PHE A 92 -16.80 -23.99 -11.73
N GLU A 93 -17.97 -24.27 -12.32
CA GLU A 93 -19.27 -24.19 -11.64
C GLU A 93 -19.30 -25.13 -10.42
N THR A 94 -18.73 -26.33 -10.55
CA THR A 94 -18.54 -27.25 -9.42
C THR A 94 -17.63 -26.65 -8.35
N PHE A 95 -16.52 -26.02 -8.74
CA PHE A 95 -15.61 -25.33 -7.81
C PHE A 95 -16.29 -24.20 -7.03
N ARG A 96 -17.07 -23.33 -7.70
CA ARG A 96 -17.81 -22.24 -7.05
C ARG A 96 -19.08 -22.68 -6.32
N GLY A 97 -19.49 -23.95 -6.47
CA GLY A 97 -20.51 -24.58 -5.63
C GLY A 97 -20.10 -24.65 -4.15
N ASN A 98 -18.80 -24.56 -3.85
CA ASN A 98 -18.32 -24.36 -2.48
C ASN A 98 -18.63 -22.92 -2.01
N PRO A 99 -19.31 -22.71 -0.86
CA PRO A 99 -19.64 -21.38 -0.35
C PRO A 99 -18.44 -20.44 -0.18
N ILE A 100 -17.23 -20.97 0.04
CA ILE A 100 -16.00 -20.16 0.15
C ILE A 100 -15.62 -19.51 -1.18
N TYR A 101 -16.01 -20.13 -2.31
CA TYR A 101 -15.64 -19.73 -3.66
C TYR A 101 -16.83 -19.25 -4.51
N ALA A 102 -18.01 -19.03 -3.90
CA ALA A 102 -19.23 -18.64 -4.60
C ALA A 102 -19.11 -17.33 -5.41
N ASP A 103 -18.22 -16.44 -5.00
CA ASP A 103 -17.96 -15.14 -5.66
C ASP A 103 -16.78 -15.18 -6.64
N PHE A 104 -16.28 -16.37 -7.00
CA PHE A 104 -15.30 -16.55 -8.05
C PHE A 104 -16.01 -16.86 -9.36
N PHE A 105 -15.63 -16.22 -10.46
CA PHE A 105 -16.30 -16.37 -11.75
C PHE A 105 -15.29 -16.74 -12.83
N TYR A 106 -15.63 -17.72 -13.66
CA TYR A 106 -14.91 -18.06 -14.88
C TYR A 106 -15.91 -18.06 -16.02
N LYS A 107 -15.60 -17.37 -17.11
CA LYS A 107 -16.50 -17.28 -18.27
C LYS A 107 -15.70 -17.07 -19.53
N GLU A 108 -16.08 -17.76 -20.60
CA GLU A 108 -15.64 -17.44 -21.95
C GLU A 108 -16.68 -16.54 -22.59
N ALA A 109 -16.55 -15.24 -22.33
CA ALA A 109 -17.53 -14.24 -22.71
C ALA A 109 -17.44 -13.94 -24.21
N THR A 110 -18.40 -14.45 -24.98
CA THR A 110 -18.45 -14.29 -26.44
C THR A 110 -19.54 -13.30 -26.85
N LEU A 111 -19.28 -12.51 -27.89
CA LEU A 111 -20.28 -11.58 -28.45
C LEU A 111 -21.47 -12.31 -29.07
N ASN A 112 -21.22 -13.46 -29.70
CA ASN A 112 -22.25 -14.34 -30.27
C ASN A 112 -21.94 -15.81 -29.89
N PRO A 113 -22.28 -16.27 -28.67
CA PRO A 113 -22.01 -17.63 -28.23
C PRO A 113 -23.06 -18.62 -28.73
N THR A 114 -22.71 -19.91 -28.83
CA THR A 114 -23.71 -20.98 -28.99
C THR A 114 -24.61 -21.11 -27.76
N ASN A 115 -24.03 -21.06 -26.56
CA ASN A 115 -24.78 -21.13 -25.30
C ASN A 115 -24.93 -19.72 -24.71
N LEU A 116 -26.17 -19.27 -24.50
CA LEU A 116 -26.45 -17.91 -24.02
C LEU A 116 -25.88 -17.61 -22.63
N ARG A 117 -25.55 -18.62 -21.82
CA ARG A 117 -24.84 -18.42 -20.54
C ARG A 117 -23.46 -17.78 -20.70
N ASP A 118 -22.89 -17.86 -21.89
CA ASP A 118 -21.56 -17.36 -22.24
C ASP A 118 -21.65 -16.03 -22.99
N LYS A 119 -22.86 -15.45 -23.13
CA LYS A 119 -23.06 -14.16 -23.79
C LYS A 119 -22.38 -13.06 -23.00
N ALA A 120 -21.49 -12.32 -23.65
CA ALA A 120 -20.81 -11.19 -23.04
C ALA A 120 -21.80 -10.17 -22.48
N ASP A 121 -21.57 -9.73 -21.24
CA ASP A 121 -22.21 -8.53 -20.70
C ASP A 121 -21.58 -7.26 -21.28
N ASP A 122 -22.11 -6.08 -20.92
CA ASP A 122 -21.63 -4.80 -21.44
C ASP A 122 -20.15 -4.53 -21.16
N PHE A 123 -19.65 -4.99 -20.00
CA PHE A 123 -18.26 -4.83 -19.61
C PHE A 123 -17.35 -5.78 -20.41
N GLU A 124 -17.76 -7.05 -20.53
CA GLU A 124 -17.08 -8.07 -21.30
C GLU A 124 -17.03 -7.70 -22.79
N ALA A 125 -18.13 -7.20 -23.35
CA ALA A 125 -18.21 -6.77 -24.74
C ALA A 125 -17.25 -5.60 -25.04
N GLN A 126 -17.07 -4.67 -24.09
CA GLN A 126 -16.07 -3.60 -24.21
C GLN A 126 -14.65 -4.15 -24.22
N LEU A 127 -14.33 -5.16 -23.39
CA LEU A 127 -13.02 -5.82 -23.43
C LEU A 127 -12.78 -6.50 -24.78
N VAL A 128 -13.78 -7.20 -25.32
CA VAL A 128 -13.68 -7.81 -26.66
C VAL A 128 -13.44 -6.74 -27.73
N ALA A 129 -14.15 -5.62 -27.68
CA ALA A 129 -13.93 -4.51 -28.61
C ALA A 129 -12.53 -3.90 -28.49
N GLN A 130 -11.98 -3.78 -27.27
CA GLN A 130 -10.60 -3.34 -27.04
C GLN A 130 -9.60 -4.34 -27.65
N PHE A 131 -9.79 -5.64 -27.45
CA PHE A 131 -8.94 -6.66 -28.05
C PHE A 131 -8.97 -6.63 -29.59
N LYS A 132 -10.14 -6.36 -30.20
CA LYS A 132 -10.25 -6.18 -31.66
C LYS A 132 -9.46 -4.98 -32.20
N GLN A 133 -9.21 -3.95 -31.37
CA GLN A 133 -8.51 -2.72 -31.76
C GLN A 133 -6.99 -2.78 -31.50
N GLN A 134 -6.55 -3.55 -30.51
CA GLN A 134 -5.14 -3.62 -30.14
C GLN A 134 -4.39 -4.61 -31.04
N THR A 135 -3.26 -4.17 -31.61
CA THR A 135 -2.32 -5.03 -32.37
C THR A 135 -1.47 -5.91 -31.45
N THR A 136 -1.38 -5.60 -30.17
CA THR A 136 -0.74 -6.43 -29.14
C THR A 136 -1.77 -7.35 -28.49
N THR A 137 -1.60 -8.65 -28.71
CA THR A 137 -2.45 -9.79 -28.31
C THR A 137 -2.42 -10.11 -26.81
N GLY A 138 -2.20 -9.11 -25.97
CA GLY A 138 -1.88 -9.30 -24.55
C GLY A 138 -3.11 -9.41 -23.67
N GLU A 139 -3.05 -10.35 -22.73
CA GLU A 139 -3.86 -10.38 -21.50
C GLU A 139 -4.07 -8.97 -20.92
N THR A 140 -5.28 -8.69 -20.45
CA THR A 140 -5.59 -7.48 -19.68
C THR A 140 -6.15 -7.83 -18.31
N SER A 141 -5.91 -6.98 -17.33
CA SER A 141 -6.40 -7.18 -15.97
C SER A 141 -6.79 -5.87 -15.32
N GLY A 142 -7.65 -5.94 -14.32
CA GLY A 142 -8.14 -4.76 -13.64
C GLY A 142 -9.19 -5.08 -12.59
N PHE A 143 -9.90 -4.05 -12.17
CA PHE A 143 -11.00 -4.17 -11.22
C PHE A 143 -12.32 -3.86 -11.91
N ARG A 144 -13.36 -4.62 -11.57
CA ARG A 144 -14.75 -4.35 -11.98
C ARG A 144 -15.68 -4.43 -10.77
N GLN A 145 -16.71 -3.60 -10.78
CA GLN A 145 -17.79 -3.71 -9.81
C GLN A 145 -18.74 -4.84 -10.22
N SER A 146 -19.32 -5.50 -9.22
CA SER A 146 -20.28 -6.59 -9.36
C SER A 146 -21.25 -6.56 -8.18
N PRO A 147 -22.46 -7.16 -8.29
CA PRO A 147 -23.33 -7.40 -7.14
C PRO A 147 -22.65 -8.14 -5.98
N ALA A 148 -21.62 -8.97 -6.27
CA ALA A 148 -20.81 -9.67 -5.27
C ALA A 148 -19.70 -8.80 -4.64
N GLY A 149 -19.59 -7.53 -5.04
CA GLY A 149 -18.55 -6.58 -4.61
C GLY A 149 -17.45 -6.36 -5.65
N ASP A 150 -16.35 -5.75 -5.22
CA ASP A 150 -15.21 -5.47 -6.11
C ASP A 150 -14.51 -6.77 -6.51
N LEU A 151 -14.44 -7.03 -7.81
CA LEU A 151 -13.76 -8.18 -8.40
C LEU A 151 -12.49 -7.71 -9.10
N TYR A 152 -11.41 -8.48 -8.94
CA TYR A 152 -10.23 -8.39 -9.79
C TYR A 152 -10.37 -9.39 -10.93
N TYR A 153 -10.24 -8.95 -12.17
CA TYR A 153 -10.38 -9.80 -13.35
C TYR A 153 -9.06 -9.90 -14.11
N ILE A 154 -8.89 -11.04 -14.78
CA ILE A 154 -7.92 -11.24 -15.86
C ILE A 154 -8.71 -11.72 -17.07
N ALA A 155 -8.44 -11.13 -18.23
CA ALA A 155 -9.08 -11.45 -19.49
C ALA A 155 -8.05 -11.68 -20.60
N ARG A 156 -8.26 -12.72 -21.42
CA ARG A 156 -7.45 -13.03 -22.61
C ARG A 156 -8.37 -13.10 -23.83
N PRO A 157 -7.94 -12.61 -25.01
CA PRO A 157 -8.77 -12.68 -26.21
C PRO A 157 -8.97 -14.13 -26.66
N ILE A 158 -10.19 -14.48 -27.04
CA ILE A 158 -10.51 -15.74 -27.72
C ILE A 158 -10.45 -15.46 -29.21
N LYS A 159 -9.31 -15.81 -29.81
CA LYS A 159 -9.07 -15.69 -31.25
C LYS A 159 -9.34 -17.03 -31.94
N VAL A 160 -10.05 -16.99 -33.07
CA VAL A 160 -10.28 -18.15 -33.95
C VAL A 160 -8.98 -18.46 -34.71
N SER A 161 -8.01 -19.04 -34.01
CA SER A 161 -6.68 -19.32 -34.56
C SER A 161 -6.61 -20.61 -35.35
N GLN A 162 -7.50 -21.57 -35.09
CA GLN A 162 -7.53 -22.88 -35.77
C GLN A 162 -8.76 -23.01 -36.66
N ALA A 163 -8.59 -23.64 -37.82
CA ALA A 163 -9.68 -23.90 -38.76
C ALA A 163 -10.75 -24.83 -38.18
N SER A 164 -10.39 -25.68 -37.21
CA SER A 164 -11.31 -26.59 -36.50
C SER A 164 -12.46 -25.85 -35.82
N CYS A 165 -12.26 -24.61 -35.37
CA CYS A 165 -13.33 -23.79 -34.82
C CYS A 165 -14.46 -23.56 -35.83
N LEU A 166 -14.12 -23.45 -37.12
CA LEU A 166 -15.06 -23.15 -38.20
C LEU A 166 -15.85 -24.38 -38.66
N GLU A 167 -15.47 -25.59 -38.23
CA GLU A 167 -16.27 -26.81 -38.45
C GLU A 167 -17.65 -26.70 -37.80
N CYS A 168 -17.73 -26.04 -36.63
CA CYS A 168 -18.98 -25.83 -35.91
C CYS A 168 -19.47 -24.38 -35.95
N HIS A 169 -18.59 -23.38 -36.05
CA HIS A 169 -18.97 -21.96 -35.87
C HIS A 169 -18.99 -21.12 -37.16
N SER A 170 -18.81 -21.73 -38.33
CA SER A 170 -18.91 -21.02 -39.62
C SER A 170 -20.37 -20.70 -39.97
N THR A 171 -21.11 -21.69 -40.45
CA THR A 171 -22.53 -21.57 -40.81
C THR A 171 -23.35 -22.67 -40.15
N PRO A 172 -24.66 -22.44 -39.89
CA PRO A 172 -25.51 -23.48 -39.30
C PRO A 172 -25.56 -24.78 -40.11
N ALA A 173 -25.39 -24.71 -41.44
CA ALA A 173 -25.41 -25.88 -42.32
C ALA A 173 -24.14 -26.75 -42.23
N ALA A 174 -23.02 -26.17 -41.79
CA ALA A 174 -21.76 -26.91 -41.60
C ALA A 174 -21.69 -27.60 -40.22
N ALA A 175 -22.48 -27.13 -39.25
CA ALA A 175 -22.44 -27.60 -37.88
C ALA A 175 -23.13 -28.97 -37.71
N PRO A 176 -22.75 -29.76 -36.68
CA PRO A 176 -23.44 -31.02 -36.38
C PRO A 176 -24.94 -30.84 -36.18
N ALA A 177 -25.76 -31.67 -36.83
CA ALA A 177 -27.23 -31.55 -36.76
C ALA A 177 -27.77 -31.63 -35.32
N SER A 178 -27.17 -32.49 -34.49
CA SER A 178 -27.50 -32.65 -33.07
C SER A 178 -27.09 -31.45 -32.21
N MET A 179 -26.11 -30.64 -32.64
CA MET A 179 -25.80 -29.35 -32.00
C MET A 179 -26.90 -28.34 -32.30
N ILE A 180 -27.36 -28.27 -33.56
CA ILE A 180 -28.45 -27.39 -33.99
C ILE A 180 -29.75 -27.75 -33.29
N GLU A 181 -30.06 -29.04 -33.14
CA GLU A 181 -31.24 -29.50 -32.39
C GLU A 181 -31.21 -29.01 -30.93
N ARG A 182 -30.02 -28.98 -30.31
CA ARG A 182 -29.86 -28.57 -28.91
C ARG A 182 -29.87 -27.06 -28.70
N TYR A 183 -29.19 -26.29 -29.56
CA TYR A 183 -28.91 -24.86 -29.34
C TYR A 183 -29.57 -23.94 -30.37
N GLY A 184 -30.20 -24.49 -31.41
CA GLY A 184 -30.74 -23.74 -32.53
C GLY A 184 -29.66 -23.25 -33.51
N SER A 185 -30.10 -22.53 -34.54
CA SER A 185 -29.26 -22.01 -35.62
C SER A 185 -29.02 -20.50 -35.56
N GLU A 186 -29.54 -19.82 -34.53
CA GLU A 186 -29.53 -18.35 -34.44
C GLU A 186 -28.20 -17.78 -33.91
N ASN A 187 -27.55 -18.46 -32.95
CA ASN A 187 -26.39 -17.94 -32.23
C ASN A 187 -25.17 -18.86 -32.38
N GLY A 188 -23.96 -18.32 -32.21
CA GLY A 188 -22.72 -19.10 -32.25
C GLY A 188 -22.20 -19.42 -33.65
N PHE A 189 -22.66 -18.69 -34.68
CA PHE A 189 -22.20 -18.83 -36.07
C PHE A 189 -21.67 -17.51 -36.63
N GLY A 190 -21.11 -17.57 -37.84
CA GLY A 190 -20.60 -16.41 -38.57
C GLY A 190 -19.17 -16.01 -38.19
N TRP A 191 -18.47 -16.86 -37.44
CA TRP A 191 -17.08 -16.59 -37.03
C TRP A 191 -16.15 -16.66 -38.23
N GLN A 192 -15.11 -15.82 -38.23
CA GLN A 192 -14.10 -15.79 -39.27
C GLN A 192 -12.73 -16.22 -38.73
N GLN A 193 -11.91 -16.80 -39.60
CA GLN A 193 -10.52 -17.13 -39.27
C GLN A 193 -9.79 -15.86 -38.81
N ASP A 194 -8.98 -16.01 -37.76
CA ASP A 194 -8.25 -14.92 -37.09
C ASP A 194 -9.11 -13.84 -36.40
N GLU A 195 -10.43 -14.00 -36.35
CA GLU A 195 -11.30 -13.07 -35.62
C GLU A 195 -11.19 -13.29 -34.10
N ILE A 196 -11.24 -12.19 -33.33
CA ILE A 196 -11.46 -12.23 -31.88
C ILE A 196 -12.97 -12.25 -31.62
N VAL A 197 -13.49 -13.38 -31.14
CA VAL A 197 -14.94 -13.59 -30.98
C VAL A 197 -15.41 -13.37 -29.53
N GLY A 198 -14.47 -13.38 -28.58
CA GLY A 198 -14.76 -13.25 -27.16
C GLY A 198 -13.53 -13.01 -26.30
N ALA A 199 -13.73 -13.10 -24.99
CA ALA A 199 -12.70 -13.00 -23.98
C ALA A 199 -12.84 -14.14 -22.95
N GLN A 200 -11.77 -14.90 -22.74
CA GLN A 200 -11.68 -15.83 -21.62
C GLN A 200 -11.40 -15.00 -20.37
N MET A 201 -12.29 -15.06 -19.40
CA MET A 201 -12.19 -14.28 -18.17
C MET A 201 -12.20 -15.15 -16.93
N ILE A 202 -11.36 -14.77 -15.98
CA ILE A 202 -11.45 -15.18 -14.58
C ILE A 202 -11.64 -13.92 -13.73
N SER A 203 -12.51 -13.99 -12.72
CA SER A 203 -12.72 -12.92 -11.76
C SER A 203 -12.66 -13.48 -10.35
N VAL A 204 -11.89 -12.83 -9.49
CA VAL A 204 -11.68 -13.23 -8.10
C VAL A 204 -12.09 -12.08 -7.16
N PRO A 205 -12.70 -12.37 -5.99
CA PRO A 205 -13.05 -11.33 -5.03
C PRO A 205 -11.84 -10.54 -4.53
N ALA A 206 -11.85 -9.21 -4.72
CA ALA A 206 -10.78 -8.33 -4.26
C ALA A 206 -11.01 -7.79 -2.84
N ALA A 207 -12.28 -7.71 -2.41
CA ALA A 207 -12.68 -7.06 -1.17
C ALA A 207 -11.90 -7.56 0.06
N LYS A 208 -11.80 -8.88 0.25
CA LYS A 208 -11.11 -9.47 1.42
C LYS A 208 -9.61 -9.18 1.40
N VAL A 209 -8.95 -9.26 0.24
CA VAL A 209 -7.52 -8.98 0.10
C VAL A 209 -7.23 -7.50 0.37
N LEU A 210 -8.03 -6.61 -0.21
CA LEU A 210 -7.90 -5.16 -0.01
C LEU A 210 -8.21 -4.75 1.44
N GLN A 211 -9.19 -5.40 2.08
CA GLN A 211 -9.51 -5.17 3.49
C GLN A 211 -8.36 -5.61 4.41
N SER A 212 -7.77 -6.78 4.17
CA SER A 212 -6.59 -7.24 4.92
C SER A 212 -5.40 -6.30 4.74
N ALA A 213 -5.16 -5.78 3.53
CA ALA A 213 -4.14 -4.77 3.29
C ALA A 213 -4.40 -3.47 4.10
N ARG A 214 -5.64 -2.97 4.11
CA ARG A 214 -6.02 -1.79 4.91
C ARG A 214 -5.86 -2.01 6.41
N GLN A 215 -6.24 -3.19 6.92
CA GLN A 215 -6.09 -3.53 8.33
C GLN A 215 -4.61 -3.59 8.73
N ALA A 216 -3.75 -4.20 7.91
CA ALA A 216 -2.31 -4.23 8.12
C ALA A 216 -1.71 -2.81 8.14
N LEU A 217 -2.12 -1.95 7.21
CA LEU A 217 -1.70 -0.55 7.16
C LEU A 217 -2.05 0.18 8.47
N LEU A 218 -3.30 0.07 8.93
CA LEU A 218 -3.77 0.73 10.15
C LEU A 218 -3.05 0.22 11.41
N LEU A 219 -2.81 -1.09 11.49
CA LEU A 219 -2.08 -1.69 12.62
C LEU A 219 -0.63 -1.19 12.68
N ILE A 220 0.08 -1.20 11.55
CA ILE A 220 1.46 -0.73 11.48
C ILE A 220 1.54 0.77 11.77
N LEU A 221 0.61 1.55 11.23
CA LEU A 221 0.52 2.98 11.51
C LEU A 221 0.27 3.24 13.01
N GLY A 222 -0.64 2.48 13.62
CA GLY A 222 -0.91 2.56 15.06
C GLY A 222 0.34 2.28 15.89
N ILE A 223 1.11 1.24 15.53
CA ILE A 223 2.39 0.92 16.19
C ILE A 223 3.39 2.08 16.05
N PHE A 224 3.52 2.67 14.87
CA PHE A 224 4.41 3.82 14.64
C PHE A 224 4.01 5.04 15.45
N VAL A 225 2.71 5.37 15.50
CA VAL A 225 2.21 6.49 16.30
C VAL A 225 2.53 6.28 17.78
N ILE A 226 2.32 5.07 18.31
CA ILE A 226 2.65 4.74 19.71
C ILE A 226 4.15 4.84 19.96
N ALA A 227 4.97 4.23 19.09
CA ALA A 227 6.42 4.24 19.22
C ALA A 227 7.00 5.67 19.20
N PHE A 228 6.54 6.51 18.27
CA PHE A 228 6.96 7.91 18.21
C PHE A 228 6.46 8.73 19.38
N SER A 229 5.24 8.49 19.87
CA SER A 229 4.73 9.16 21.07
C SER A 229 5.62 8.88 22.28
N ILE A 230 6.03 7.62 22.48
CA ILE A 230 6.96 7.21 23.54
C ILE A 230 8.32 7.90 23.34
N ALA A 231 8.86 7.90 22.12
CA ALA A 231 10.14 8.54 21.81
C ALA A 231 10.12 10.05 22.10
N ILE A 232 9.05 10.76 21.71
CA ILE A 232 8.89 12.20 21.98
C ILE A 232 8.87 12.47 23.49
N VAL A 233 8.12 11.67 24.26
CA VAL A 233 8.08 11.80 25.72
C VAL A 233 9.46 11.57 26.32
N MET A 234 10.15 10.49 25.95
CA MET A 234 11.49 10.18 26.44
C MET A 234 12.49 11.30 26.14
N VAL A 235 12.53 11.77 24.89
CA VAL A 235 13.46 12.83 24.46
C VAL A 235 13.16 14.15 25.17
N ASN A 236 11.88 14.51 25.35
CA ASN A 236 11.51 15.73 26.09
C ASN A 236 11.89 15.64 27.57
N LEU A 237 11.68 14.49 28.22
CA LEU A 237 12.09 14.29 29.61
C LEU A 237 13.61 14.39 29.76
N TRP A 238 14.35 13.78 28.84
CA TRP A 238 15.80 13.83 28.79
C TRP A 238 16.30 15.27 28.59
N LEU A 239 15.82 15.96 27.55
CA LEU A 239 16.19 17.34 27.26
C LEU A 239 15.85 18.30 28.41
N LYS A 240 14.68 18.12 29.04
CA LYS A 240 14.29 18.91 30.22
C LYS A 240 15.26 18.69 31.39
N ARG A 241 15.69 17.45 31.62
CA ARG A 241 16.54 17.07 32.75
C ARG A 241 18.01 17.48 32.58
N TYR A 242 18.54 17.33 31.37
CA TYR A 242 19.98 17.45 31.09
C TYR A 242 20.37 18.76 30.40
N VAL A 243 19.44 19.44 29.72
CA VAL A 243 19.74 20.69 29.00
C VAL A 243 18.99 21.89 29.59
N VAL A 244 17.65 21.85 29.60
CA VAL A 244 16.83 23.03 29.95
C VAL A 244 16.97 23.40 31.43
N ARG A 245 16.88 22.43 32.35
CA ARG A 245 17.00 22.71 33.79
C ARG A 245 18.37 23.30 34.17
N PRO A 246 19.52 22.73 33.75
CA PRO A 246 20.82 23.33 34.01
C PRO A 246 20.98 24.74 33.43
N LEU A 247 20.55 24.96 32.17
CA LEU A 247 20.63 26.29 31.55
C LEU A 247 19.79 27.34 32.29
N ASN A 248 18.56 26.99 32.71
CA ASN A 248 17.73 27.91 33.50
C ASN A 248 18.37 28.25 34.85
N ARG A 249 19.02 27.28 35.51
CA ARG A 249 19.74 27.52 36.77
C ARG A 249 20.92 28.47 36.56
N MET A 250 21.67 28.33 35.46
CA MET A 250 22.77 29.25 35.13
C MET A 250 22.24 30.66 34.84
N ALA A 251 21.15 30.78 34.10
CA ALA A 251 20.51 32.06 33.80
C ALA A 251 20.08 32.78 35.08
N MET A 252 19.43 32.07 36.02
CA MET A 252 19.03 32.64 37.32
C MET A 252 20.25 33.06 38.17
N ALA A 253 21.34 32.27 38.18
CA ALA A 253 22.55 32.62 38.92
C ALA A 253 23.25 33.86 38.33
N ALA A 254 23.28 33.99 37.01
CA ALA A 254 23.80 35.18 36.34
C ALA A 254 22.98 36.44 36.66
N GLU A 255 21.66 36.32 36.70
CA GLU A 255 20.77 37.43 37.03
C GLU A 255 20.91 37.87 38.51
N ALA A 256 21.02 36.91 39.44
CA ALA A 256 21.33 37.19 40.84
C ALA A 256 22.68 37.90 41.02
N ALA A 257 23.73 37.41 40.35
CA ALA A 257 25.05 38.03 40.38
C ALA A 257 25.04 39.46 39.80
N SER A 258 24.25 39.71 38.75
CA SER A 258 24.06 41.05 38.17
C SER A 258 23.37 42.02 39.14
N MET A 259 22.55 41.51 40.06
CA MET A 259 21.89 42.32 41.10
C MET A 259 22.74 42.47 42.38
N GLY A 260 23.99 41.99 42.38
CA GLY A 260 24.92 42.12 43.50
C GLY A 260 24.88 40.96 44.51
N ASP A 261 24.06 39.93 44.29
CA ASP A 261 24.06 38.71 45.09
C ASP A 261 25.01 37.68 44.48
N ALA A 262 26.29 37.77 44.87
CA ALA A 262 27.36 36.98 44.25
C ALA A 262 27.51 35.56 44.84
N GLY A 263 26.67 35.15 45.81
CA GLY A 263 26.87 33.92 46.59
C GLY A 263 26.48 32.60 45.90
N ALA A 264 25.86 32.65 44.71
CA ALA A 264 25.41 31.44 44.03
C ALA A 264 26.58 30.70 43.34
N GLU A 265 27.11 29.65 43.98
CA GLU A 265 28.03 28.70 43.33
C GLU A 265 27.26 27.67 42.50
N PHE A 266 27.62 27.53 41.23
CA PHE A 266 27.04 26.51 40.38
C PHE A 266 27.86 25.21 40.48
N SER A 267 27.30 24.15 41.10
CA SER A 267 27.99 22.85 41.15
C SER A 267 28.09 22.24 39.75
N GLN A 268 29.30 22.02 39.24
CA GLN A 268 29.53 21.40 37.94
C GLN A 268 29.23 19.88 38.03
N THR A 269 28.01 19.48 37.70
CA THR A 269 27.56 18.08 37.79
C THR A 269 27.62 17.30 36.46
N SER A 270 28.01 17.94 35.35
CA SER A 270 28.11 17.27 34.04
C SER A 270 29.44 17.54 33.35
N ASN A 271 29.86 16.62 32.48
CA ASN A 271 31.08 16.69 31.65
C ASN A 271 30.78 16.98 30.16
N ASP A 272 29.51 17.16 29.82
CA ASP A 272 29.05 17.54 28.47
C ASP A 272 29.31 19.03 28.17
N GLU A 273 28.84 19.51 27.02
CA GLU A 273 28.95 20.91 26.59
C GLU A 273 28.32 21.87 27.60
N VAL A 274 27.21 21.47 28.24
CA VAL A 274 26.54 22.27 29.28
C VAL A 274 27.41 22.33 30.53
N GLY A 275 28.05 21.23 30.91
CA GLY A 275 29.04 21.15 31.97
C GLY A 275 30.25 22.04 31.73
N LYS A 276 30.83 22.01 30.52
CA LYS A 276 31.94 22.89 30.13
C LYS A 276 31.56 24.36 30.23
N LEU A 277 30.36 24.73 29.78
CA LEU A 277 29.82 26.08 29.91
C LEU A 277 29.67 26.49 31.38
N ALA A 278 29.14 25.60 32.23
CA ALA A 278 29.03 25.82 33.67
C ALA A 278 30.39 26.18 34.31
N GLY A 279 31.44 25.42 33.95
CA GLY A 279 32.79 25.65 34.47
C GLY A 279 33.39 26.95 33.98
N ALA A 280 33.16 27.33 32.73
CA ALA A 280 33.58 28.63 32.21
C ALA A 280 32.87 29.79 32.92
N PHE A 281 31.57 29.65 33.18
CA PHE A 281 30.77 30.63 33.89
C PHE A 281 31.26 30.85 35.34
N ASN A 282 31.52 29.76 36.08
CA ASN A 282 32.06 29.86 37.44
C ASN A 282 33.40 30.61 37.51
N ARG A 283 34.31 30.33 36.56
CA ARG A 283 35.60 31.05 36.49
C ARG A 283 35.42 32.54 36.24
N MET A 284 34.46 32.91 35.39
CA MET A 284 34.12 34.32 35.12
C MET A 284 33.57 35.00 36.39
N GLN A 285 32.61 34.38 37.08
CA GLN A 285 32.02 34.92 38.32
C GLN A 285 33.09 35.14 39.40
N MET A 286 33.99 34.18 39.59
CA MET A 286 35.10 34.27 40.54
C MET A 286 36.07 35.41 40.17
N SER A 287 36.35 35.58 38.87
CA SER A 287 37.22 36.67 38.39
C SER A 287 36.58 38.06 38.63
N LEU A 288 35.26 38.18 38.44
CA LEU A 288 34.48 39.38 38.70
C LEU A 288 34.44 39.76 40.19
N GLN A 289 34.18 38.78 41.06
CA GLN A 289 34.22 38.98 42.52
C GLN A 289 35.59 39.47 42.99
N MET A 290 36.67 38.84 42.50
CA MET A 290 38.04 39.25 42.85
C MET A 290 38.34 40.68 42.38
N ALA A 291 37.85 41.08 41.20
CA ALA A 291 38.01 42.44 40.70
C ALA A 291 37.25 43.47 41.54
N MET A 292 36.00 43.19 41.93
CA MET A 292 35.20 44.05 42.82
C MET A 292 35.84 44.20 44.20
N GLN A 293 36.28 43.10 44.82
CA GLN A 293 36.99 43.14 46.12
C GLN A 293 38.30 43.93 46.07
N ARG A 294 39.00 43.93 44.93
CA ARG A 294 40.20 44.76 44.75
C ARG A 294 39.84 46.24 44.66
N LEU A 295 38.77 46.58 43.93
CA LEU A 295 38.26 47.96 43.85
C LEU A 295 37.81 48.48 45.21
N ASP A 296 37.06 47.70 45.98
CA ASP A 296 36.61 48.10 47.33
C ASP A 296 37.79 48.29 48.28
N ARG A 297 38.77 47.37 48.30
CA ARG A 297 40.02 47.55 49.07
C ARG A 297 40.78 48.81 48.67
N TYR A 298 40.83 49.13 47.38
CA TYR A 298 41.48 50.36 46.90
C TYR A 298 40.72 51.62 47.36
N ARG A 299 39.39 51.54 47.40
CA ARG A 299 38.48 52.62 47.85
C ARG A 299 38.61 52.87 49.35
N ASP A 300 38.63 51.82 50.16
CA ASP A 300 38.82 51.91 51.62
C ASP A 300 40.22 52.38 51.99
N GLY A 301 41.25 51.92 51.27
CA GLY A 301 42.62 52.42 51.45
C GLY A 301 42.76 53.92 51.17
N ARG A 302 42.02 54.45 50.18
CA ARG A 302 41.95 55.89 49.88
C ARG A 302 41.16 56.68 50.91
N ARG A 303 40.12 56.08 51.51
CA ARG A 303 39.26 56.72 52.51
C ARG A 303 40.00 56.88 53.85
N ASN A 304 40.77 55.88 54.27
CA ASN A 304 41.61 55.95 55.48
C ASN A 304 42.81 56.89 55.35
N SER A 305 43.33 57.12 54.15
CA SER A 305 44.45 58.06 53.93
C SER A 305 44.02 59.54 53.88
N GLY A 306 42.74 59.82 53.59
CA GLY A 306 42.17 61.18 53.66
C GLY A 306 41.80 61.65 55.07
N ASP A 307 41.63 60.73 56.04
CA ASP A 307 41.30 61.05 57.44
C ASP A 307 42.56 61.31 58.30
N LEU A 308 43.73 60.93 57.79
CA LEU A 308 45.04 61.19 58.41
C LEU A 308 45.66 62.54 58.01
N SER A 309 44.91 63.38 57.29
CA SER A 309 45.36 64.68 56.77
C SER A 309 44.52 65.88 57.24
N ARG A 310 43.80 65.74 58.36
CA ARG A 310 43.16 66.86 59.09
C ARG A 310 43.73 67.03 60.48
#